data_AF-A0A1H9APA8-F1
#
_entry.id   AF-A0A1H9APA8-F1
#
_cell.length_a   1.000
_cell.length_b   1.000
_cell.length_c   1.000
_cell.angle_alpha   90.00
_cell.angle_beta   90.00
_cell.angle_gamma   90.00
#
_symmetry.space_group_name_H-M   'P 1'
#
loop_
_entity.id
_entity.type
_entity.pdbx_description
1 polymer ?
#
loop_
_entity_poly.entity_id
_entity_poly.type
_entity_poly.pdbx_seq_one_letter_code
_entity_poly.pdbx_strand_id
1 'polypeptide(L)'
;MSPSEDDSPFATACRATNRVEFVGALNQLRLSRGLSYQRVSANAGGLTLPKSTAHALCTERFPKREDQLRAFLAACDVPATALGEWVEQWQRLRFDQPRDDDPGQRSA
;
A
#
# COMPACT_ATOMS: atom_id res chain seq x y z
N MET A 1 -14.97 -4.41 25.51
CA MET A 1 -14.43 -3.32 24.67
C MET A 1 -14.31 -3.87 23.27
N SER A 2 -15.24 -3.52 22.39
CA SER A 2 -15.19 -3.93 20.99
C SER A 2 -14.01 -3.20 20.33
N PRO A 3 -13.10 -3.87 19.62
CA PRO A 3 -12.12 -3.17 18.83
C PRO A 3 -12.90 -2.35 17.79
N SER A 4 -12.75 -1.03 17.87
CA SER A 4 -13.35 -0.05 16.98
C SER A 4 -13.17 -0.49 15.53
N GLU A 5 -14.28 -0.67 14.82
CA GLU A 5 -14.29 -0.98 13.38
C GLU A 5 -13.52 0.10 12.55
N ASP A 6 -13.30 1.28 13.16
CA ASP A 6 -12.57 2.43 12.61
C ASP A 6 -11.04 2.25 12.49
N ASP A 7 -10.42 1.24 13.13
CA ASP A 7 -8.96 0.97 13.06
C ASP A 7 -8.60 -0.13 12.04
N SER A 8 -9.54 -0.50 11.17
CA SER A 8 -9.28 -1.50 10.14
C SER A 8 -8.14 -1.01 9.21
N PRO A 9 -7.18 -1.86 8.82
CA PRO A 9 -6.08 -1.45 7.93
C PRO A 9 -6.59 -0.88 6.60
N PHE A 10 -7.77 -1.32 6.17
CA PHE A 10 -8.48 -0.73 5.04
C PHE A 10 -8.92 0.72 5.26
N ALA A 11 -9.53 1.03 6.40
CA ALA A 11 -9.96 2.38 6.75
C ALA A 11 -8.76 3.32 6.87
N THR A 12 -7.67 2.85 7.51
CA THR A 12 -6.40 3.57 7.60
C THR A 12 -5.83 3.87 6.21
N ALA A 13 -5.83 2.88 5.30
CA ALA A 13 -5.35 3.09 3.95
C ALA A 13 -6.19 4.12 3.18
N CYS A 14 -7.53 4.05 3.27
CA CYS A 14 -8.44 4.97 2.60
C CYS A 14 -8.31 6.41 3.11
N ARG A 15 -8.02 6.59 4.40
CA ARG A 15 -7.82 7.92 5.02
C ARG A 15 -6.40 8.43 4.92
N ALA A 16 -5.45 7.61 4.47
CA ALA A 16 -4.04 7.97 4.39
C ALA A 16 -3.86 9.23 3.52
N THR A 17 -3.27 10.26 4.10
CA THR A 17 -3.00 11.54 3.43
C THR A 17 -1.62 11.59 2.81
N ASN A 18 -0.76 10.64 3.16
CA ASN A 18 0.60 10.54 2.68
C ASN A 18 1.02 9.09 2.45
N ARG A 19 2.14 8.92 1.74
CA ARG A 19 2.68 7.61 1.36
C ARG A 19 3.11 6.77 2.57
N VAL A 20 3.52 7.39 3.68
CA VAL A 20 3.99 6.70 4.90
C VAL A 20 2.80 6.04 5.60
N GLU A 21 1.69 6.76 5.76
CA GLU A 21 0.45 6.21 6.33
C GLU A 21 -0.06 5.02 5.51
N PHE A 22 -0.03 5.13 4.18
CA PHE A 22 -0.45 4.05 3.30
C PHE A 22 0.44 2.81 3.42
N VAL A 23 1.77 2.98 3.47
CA VAL A 23 2.72 1.86 3.70
C VAL A 23 2.51 1.24 5.08
N GLY A 24 2.25 2.05 6.10
CA GLY A 24 1.88 1.59 7.43
C GLY A 24 0.63 0.71 7.42
N ALA A 25 -0.40 1.12 6.67
CA ALA A 25 -1.64 0.36 6.50
C ALA A 25 -1.40 -0.99 5.80
N LEU A 26 -0.53 -1.06 4.78
CA LEU A 26 -0.12 -2.33 4.15
C LEU A 26 0.55 -3.28 5.13
N ASN A 27 1.42 -2.75 6.00
CA ASN A 27 2.09 -3.56 7.02
C ASN A 27 1.10 -4.05 8.09
N GLN A 28 0.18 -3.19 8.54
CA GLN A 28 -0.88 -3.59 9.47
C GLN A 28 -1.80 -4.65 8.85
N LEU A 29 -2.17 -4.52 7.58
CA LEU A 29 -2.94 -5.53 6.86
C LEU A 29 -2.23 -6.89 6.92
N ARG A 30 -0.95 -6.94 6.55
CA ARG A 30 -0.16 -8.16 6.62
C ARG A 30 -0.13 -8.76 8.03
N LEU A 31 0.07 -7.92 9.05
CA LEU A 31 0.14 -8.35 10.45
C LEU A 31 -1.21 -8.88 10.94
N SER A 32 -2.32 -8.21 10.60
CA SER A 32 -3.68 -8.65 10.96
C SER A 32 -4.02 -10.03 10.39
N ARG A 33 -3.43 -10.39 9.25
CA ARG A 33 -3.55 -11.72 8.63
C ARG A 33 -2.52 -12.74 9.13
N GLY A 34 -1.63 -12.36 10.04
CA GLY A 34 -0.57 -13.22 10.56
C GLY A 34 0.45 -13.67 9.50
N LEU A 35 0.60 -12.91 8.41
CA LEU A 35 1.43 -13.32 7.28
C LEU A 35 2.87 -12.84 7.43
N SER A 36 3.84 -13.71 7.15
CA SER A 36 5.23 -13.31 6.96
C SER A 36 5.46 -12.78 5.54
N TYR A 37 6.51 -11.99 5.31
CA TYR A 37 6.87 -11.51 3.97
C TYR A 37 7.07 -12.64 2.96
N GLN A 38 7.60 -13.78 3.43
CA GLN A 38 7.78 -14.97 2.61
C GLN A 38 6.44 -15.58 2.21
N ARG A 39 5.46 -15.61 3.13
CA ARG A 39 4.12 -16.13 2.85
C ARG A 39 3.34 -15.21 1.91
N VAL A 40 3.48 -13.90 2.06
CA VAL A 40 2.93 -12.92 1.10
C VAL A 40 3.52 -13.14 -0.29
N SER A 41 4.84 -13.30 -0.39
CA SER A 41 5.50 -13.58 -1.67
C SER A 41 5.00 -14.88 -2.30
N ALA A 42 4.90 -15.96 -1.52
CA ALA A 42 4.40 -17.24 -1.99
C ALA A 42 2.94 -17.15 -2.50
N ASN A 43 2.07 -16.48 -1.74
CA ASN A 43 0.66 -16.27 -2.13
C ASN A 43 0.51 -15.41 -3.39
N ALA A 44 1.43 -14.46 -3.61
CA ALA A 44 1.48 -13.64 -4.82
C ALA A 44 2.09 -14.38 -6.03
N GLY A 45 2.49 -15.65 -5.89
CA GLY A 45 3.11 -16.43 -6.96
C GLY A 45 4.64 -16.34 -7.03
N GLY A 46 5.32 -15.80 -6.01
CA GLY A 46 6.77 -15.81 -5.80
C GLY A 46 7.60 -14.94 -6.76
N LEU A 47 7.32 -15.02 -8.05
CA LEU A 47 7.95 -14.27 -9.14
C LEU A 47 7.30 -12.90 -9.33
N THR A 48 5.97 -12.82 -9.18
CA THR A 48 5.20 -11.57 -9.31
C THR A 48 5.53 -10.58 -8.20
N LEU A 49 5.70 -11.09 -6.98
CA LEU A 49 6.07 -10.30 -5.82
C LEU A 49 7.15 -11.02 -5.01
N PRO A 50 8.44 -10.73 -5.29
CA PRO A 50 9.54 -11.27 -4.51
C PRO A 50 9.45 -10.88 -3.03
N LYS A 51 9.98 -11.72 -2.14
CA LYS A 51 10.02 -11.46 -0.67
C LYS A 51 10.61 -10.10 -0.33
N SER A 52 11.71 -9.70 -0.98
CA SER A 52 12.35 -8.39 -0.76
C SER A 52 11.44 -7.23 -1.17
N THR A 53 10.65 -7.40 -2.24
CA THR A 53 9.63 -6.44 -2.65
C THR A 53 8.49 -6.38 -1.63
N ALA A 54 7.99 -7.53 -1.18
CA ALA A 54 6.95 -7.58 -0.14
C ALA A 54 7.40 -6.90 1.17
N HIS A 55 8.66 -7.10 1.58
CA HIS A 55 9.26 -6.38 2.71
C HIS A 55 9.28 -4.86 2.46
N ALA A 56 9.89 -4.42 1.36
CA ALA A 56 10.02 -3.01 1.05
C ALA A 56 8.67 -2.28 0.98
N LEU A 57 7.62 -2.92 0.44
CA LEU A 57 6.27 -2.37 0.40
C LEU A 57 5.62 -2.16 1.78
N CYS A 58 6.12 -2.85 2.82
CA CYS A 58 5.63 -2.72 4.19
C CYS A 58 6.49 -1.81 5.07
N THR A 59 7.74 -1.53 4.68
CA THR A 59 8.71 -0.87 5.57
C THR A 59 9.24 0.44 5.03
N GLU A 60 9.41 0.58 3.71
CA GLU A 60 10.32 1.59 3.17
C GLU A 60 9.80 2.27 1.90
N ARG A 61 9.03 1.56 1.07
CA ARG A 61 8.73 1.99 -0.29
C ARG A 61 7.24 1.96 -0.58
N PHE A 62 6.75 3.11 -1.00
CA PHE A 62 5.44 3.20 -1.63
C PHE A 62 5.40 2.38 -2.92
N PRO A 63 4.30 1.65 -3.21
CA PRO A 63 4.20 0.84 -4.42
C PRO A 63 4.37 1.69 -5.68
N LYS A 64 5.31 1.30 -6.55
CA LYS A 64 5.57 2.02 -7.82
C LYS A 64 4.72 1.54 -8.98
N ARG A 65 4.06 0.39 -8.85
CA ARG A 65 3.24 -0.22 -9.90
C ARG A 65 1.95 -0.74 -9.29
N GLU A 66 0.87 -0.57 -10.03
CA GLU A 66 -0.46 -1.02 -9.62
C GLU A 66 -0.50 -2.55 -9.48
N ASP A 67 0.15 -3.28 -10.40
CA ASP A 67 0.21 -4.75 -10.37
C ASP A 67 0.89 -5.28 -9.11
N GLN A 68 1.93 -4.60 -8.63
CA GLN A 68 2.61 -4.97 -7.38
C GLN A 68 1.70 -4.78 -6.17
N LEU A 69 0.94 -3.67 -6.15
CA LEU A 69 -0.03 -3.40 -5.10
C LEU A 69 -1.15 -4.44 -5.13
N ARG A 70 -1.75 -4.71 -6.29
CA ARG A 70 -2.81 -5.73 -6.43
C ARG A 70 -2.32 -7.12 -6.04
N ALA A 71 -1.13 -7.52 -6.46
CA ALA A 71 -0.55 -8.81 -6.10
C ALA A 71 -0.33 -8.93 -4.59
N PHE A 72 0.13 -7.86 -3.93
CA PHE A 72 0.28 -7.83 -2.47
C PHE A 72 -1.07 -7.95 -1.75
N LEU A 73 -2.07 -7.17 -2.16
CA LEU A 73 -3.40 -7.16 -1.52
C LEU A 73 -4.12 -8.50 -1.73
N ALA A 74 -4.05 -9.08 -2.94
CA ALA A 74 -4.57 -10.40 -3.22
C ALA A 74 -3.87 -11.48 -2.37
N ALA A 75 -2.54 -11.37 -2.20
CA ALA A 75 -1.78 -12.28 -1.33
C ALA A 75 -2.16 -12.17 0.16
N CYS A 76 -2.70 -11.02 0.58
CA CYS A 76 -3.26 -10.77 1.90
C CYS A 76 -4.77 -11.10 2.02
N ASP A 77 -5.35 -11.77 1.02
CA ASP A 77 -6.76 -12.17 1.00
C ASP A 77 -7.71 -10.95 1.07
N VAL A 78 -7.36 -9.87 0.36
CA VAL A 78 -8.26 -8.72 0.19
C VAL A 78 -9.24 -9.02 -0.94
N PRO A 79 -10.56 -8.89 -0.72
CA PRO A 79 -11.56 -9.14 -1.75
C PRO A 79 -11.44 -8.14 -2.90
N ALA A 80 -11.77 -8.59 -4.11
CA ALA A 80 -11.66 -7.78 -5.33
C ALA A 80 -12.45 -6.46 -5.27
N THR A 81 -13.56 -6.43 -4.54
CA THR A 81 -14.35 -5.23 -4.31
C THR A 81 -13.57 -4.14 -3.55
N ALA A 82 -12.80 -4.54 -2.53
CA ALA A 82 -11.96 -3.61 -1.75
C ALA A 82 -10.66 -3.23 -2.48
N LEU A 83 -10.16 -4.08 -3.40
CA LEU A 83 -8.95 -3.77 -4.18
C LEU A 83 -9.07 -2.45 -4.94
N GLY A 84 -10.26 -2.14 -5.47
CA GLY A 84 -10.52 -0.89 -6.18
C GLY A 84 -10.24 0.33 -5.31
N GLU A 85 -10.76 0.33 -4.08
CA GLU A 85 -10.62 1.44 -3.13
C GLU A 85 -9.16 1.65 -2.68
N TRP A 86 -8.42 0.56 -2.43
CA TRP A 86 -6.98 0.63 -2.17
C TRP A 86 -6.21 1.23 -3.35
N VAL A 87 -6.53 0.82 -4.57
CA VAL A 87 -5.88 1.31 -5.79
C VAL A 87 -6.22 2.77 -6.03
N GLU A 88 -7.47 3.19 -5.82
CA GLU A 88 -7.88 4.58 -5.97
C GLU A 88 -7.10 5.50 -5.01
N GLN A 89 -7.01 5.12 -3.73
CA GLN A 89 -6.25 5.91 -2.77
C GLN A 89 -4.74 5.90 -3.05
N TRP A 90 -4.20 4.77 -3.51
CA TRP A 90 -2.83 4.71 -4.01
C TRP A 90 -2.59 5.64 -5.19
N GLN A 91 -3.51 5.71 -6.16
CA GLN A 91 -3.42 6.62 -7.30
C GLN A 91 -3.44 8.07 -6.83
N ARG A 92 -4.36 8.43 -5.92
CA ARG A 92 -4.39 9.77 -5.32
C ARG A 92 -3.04 10.11 -4.70
N LEU A 93 -2.50 9.31 -3.78
CA LEU A 93 -1.20 9.58 -3.14
C LEU A 93 0.02 9.55 -4.09
N ARG A 94 -0.13 8.90 -5.25
CA ARG A 94 0.89 8.89 -6.29
C ARG A 94 0.91 10.21 -7.05
N PHE A 95 -0.26 10.74 -7.41
CA PHE A 95 -0.42 11.93 -8.25
C PHE A 95 -0.60 13.22 -7.45
N ASP A 96 -1.03 13.14 -6.20
CA ASP A 96 -1.13 14.23 -5.20
C ASP A 96 0.24 14.57 -4.60
N GLN A 97 1.32 14.31 -5.35
CA GLN A 97 2.61 14.82 -4.97
C GLN A 97 2.46 16.35 -4.94
N PRO A 98 2.70 17.04 -3.81
CA PRO A 98 2.94 18.48 -3.89
C PRO A 98 4.03 18.63 -4.93
N ARG A 99 3.83 19.61 -5.81
CA ARG A 99 4.70 20.00 -6.91
C ARG A 99 6.07 20.40 -6.37
N ASP A 100 6.82 19.43 -5.85
CA ASP A 100 8.20 19.54 -5.41
C ASP A 100 9.04 19.18 -6.64
N ASP A 101 8.94 20.07 -7.62
CA ASP A 101 9.91 20.35 -8.69
C ASP A 101 9.29 21.42 -9.62
N ASP A 102 9.33 22.68 -9.18
CA ASP A 102 9.52 23.82 -10.07
C ASP A 102 10.49 24.82 -9.41
N PRO A 103 11.82 24.56 -9.42
CA PRO A 103 12.82 25.58 -9.15
C PRO A 103 13.08 26.47 -10.37
N GLY A 104 12.05 26.78 -11.18
CA GLY A 104 12.20 27.28 -12.55
C GLY A 104 11.56 28.63 -12.88
N GLN A 105 10.82 29.28 -11.98
CA GLN A 105 10.27 30.62 -12.26
C GLN A 105 10.97 31.73 -11.47
N ARG A 106 12.26 31.93 -11.79
CA ARG A 106 12.96 33.20 -11.56
C ARG A 106 13.30 33.86 -12.90
N SER A 107 12.62 35.00 -13.12
CA SER A 107 13.09 36.19 -13.84
C SER A 107 13.14 36.18 -15.37
N ALA A 108 12.24 36.96 -15.96
CA ALA A 108 12.50 37.81 -17.13
C ALA A 108 11.91 39.20 -16.85
#